data_AF-A0A366EJF1-F1
#
_entry.id   AF-A0A366EJF1-F1
#
_cell.length_a   1.000
_cell.length_b   1.000
_cell.length_c   1.000
_cell.angle_alpha   90.00
_cell.angle_beta   90.00
_cell.angle_gamma   90.00
#
_symmetry.space_group_name_H-M   'P 1'
#
loop_
_entity.id
_entity.type
_entity.pdbx_description
1 polymer ?
#
loop_
_entity_poly.entity_id
_entity_poly.type
_entity_poly.pdbx_seq_one_letter_code
_entity_poly.pdbx_strand_id
1 'polypeptide(L)'
;MSYCTECGKALKNNPAFCEGCGAKREVIKEDSTQKIPKSPMNKKKKVSMVIAGILVVGLISTHMILSSIYDPMKNIQSMDSAMSGNSEEGFLEYITFDKDSLLDEKQYFSYIKTLDWEDMREQLVSITNSDLKFDAFVKDQRGHDVFKVERHSILGLL
;
A
#
# COMPACT_ATOMS: atom_id res chain seq x y z
N MET A 1 59.75 6.08 -30.63
CA MET A 1 60.17 6.81 -29.41
C MET A 1 60.16 8.29 -29.73
N SER A 2 59.52 9.14 -28.91
CA SER A 2 59.48 10.58 -29.14
C SER A 2 60.58 11.29 -28.35
N TYR A 3 61.11 12.38 -28.90
CA TYR A 3 62.14 13.21 -28.27
C TYR A 3 61.61 14.62 -28.04
N CYS A 4 62.11 15.29 -27.01
CA CYS A 4 61.81 16.70 -26.76
C CYS A 4 62.43 17.56 -27.85
N THR A 5 61.65 18.48 -28.42
CA THR A 5 62.10 19.42 -29.46
C THR A 5 63.04 20.49 -28.92
N GLU A 6 62.96 20.79 -27.62
CA GLU A 6 63.76 21.84 -26.98
C GLU A 6 65.12 21.33 -26.46
N CYS A 7 65.17 20.10 -25.93
CA CYS A 7 66.38 19.59 -25.27
C CYS A 7 66.87 18.23 -25.79
N GLY A 8 66.18 17.63 -26.77
CA GLY A 8 66.58 16.36 -27.38
C GLY A 8 66.46 15.12 -26.50
N LYS A 9 65.97 15.25 -25.25
CA LYS A 9 65.83 14.11 -24.32
C LYS A 9 64.68 13.20 -24.73
N ALA A 10 64.87 11.88 -24.61
CA ALA A 10 63.83 10.88 -24.92
C ALA A 10 62.65 11.00 -23.94
N LEU A 11 61.43 11.01 -24.46
CA LEU A 11 60.19 11.12 -23.68
C LEU A 11 59.60 9.74 -23.43
N LYS A 12 59.37 9.40 -22.16
CA LYS A 12 58.62 8.21 -21.74
C LYS A 12 57.16 8.57 -21.47
N ASN A 13 56.22 7.82 -22.06
CA ASN A 13 54.79 7.85 -21.72
C ASN A 13 54.05 9.16 -22.02
N ASN A 14 54.45 9.89 -23.06
CA ASN A 14 53.78 11.09 -23.56
C ASN A 14 53.43 12.12 -22.45
N PRO A 15 54.41 12.56 -21.65
CA PRO A 15 54.16 13.38 -20.47
C PRO A 15 53.78 14.80 -20.90
N ALA A 16 52.93 15.47 -20.11
CA ALA A 16 52.52 16.86 -20.37
C ALA A 16 53.66 17.88 -20.29
N PHE A 17 54.77 17.48 -19.68
CA PHE A 17 55.97 18.30 -19.55
C PHE A 17 57.21 17.43 -19.75
N CYS A 18 58.27 17.99 -20.33
CA CYS A 18 59.55 17.32 -20.42
C CYS A 18 60.25 17.30 -19.06
N GLU A 19 60.55 16.11 -18.53
CA GLU A 19 61.31 15.95 -17.26
C GLU A 19 62.74 16.50 -17.31
N GLY A 20 63.28 16.76 -18.51
CA GLY A 20 64.65 17.28 -18.68
C GLY A 20 64.75 18.81 -18.62
N CYS A 21 63.82 19.51 -19.28
CA CYS A 21 63.88 20.98 -19.42
C CYS A 21 62.62 21.71 -18.98
N GLY A 22 61.56 20.99 -18.56
CA GLY A 22 60.30 21.58 -18.12
C GLY A 22 59.39 22.08 -19.25
N ALA A 23 59.78 21.93 -20.52
CA ALA A 23 58.96 22.39 -21.65
C ALA A 23 57.58 21.72 -21.66
N LYS A 24 56.52 22.54 -21.67
CA LYS A 24 55.12 22.10 -21.71
C LYS A 24 54.79 21.57 -23.10
N ARG A 25 54.12 20.42 -23.15
CA ARG A 25 53.54 19.86 -24.38
C ARG A 25 52.02 19.80 -24.27
N GLU A 26 51.37 20.06 -25.39
CA GLU A 26 49.94 19.78 -25.53
C GLU A 26 49.76 18.27 -25.66
N VAL A 27 49.44 17.62 -24.54
CA VAL A 27 48.94 16.24 -24.57
C VAL A 27 47.54 16.33 -25.16
N ILE A 28 47.40 15.87 -26.40
CA ILE A 28 46.08 15.59 -26.97
C ILE A 28 45.49 14.48 -26.09
N LYS A 29 44.71 14.88 -25.09
CA LYS A 29 43.85 13.95 -24.36
C LYS A 29 42.83 13.49 -25.38
N GLU A 30 42.98 12.26 -25.87
CA GLU A 30 41.87 11.57 -26.50
C GLU A 30 40.79 11.39 -25.42
N ASP A 31 39.90 12.36 -25.36
CA ASP A 31 38.70 12.34 -24.53
C ASP A 31 37.76 11.30 -25.15
N SER A 32 38.07 10.03 -24.89
CA SER A 32 37.24 8.88 -25.27
C SER A 32 36.08 8.68 -24.31
N THR A 33 35.52 9.75 -23.74
CA THR A 33 34.12 9.71 -23.30
C THR A 33 33.21 9.71 -24.53
N GLN A 34 33.18 8.58 -25.25
CA GLN A 34 32.07 8.23 -26.13
C GLN A 34 30.80 8.27 -25.29
N LYS A 35 30.10 9.40 -25.32
CA LYS A 35 28.71 9.50 -24.87
C LYS A 35 27.94 8.49 -25.72
N ILE A 36 27.66 7.33 -25.14
CA ILE A 36 26.78 6.33 -25.76
C ILE A 36 25.50 7.09 -26.15
N PRO A 37 25.19 7.22 -27.46
CA PRO A 37 24.04 7.98 -27.88
C PRO A 37 22.81 7.27 -27.35
N LYS A 38 22.12 7.90 -26.38
CA LYS A 38 20.82 7.42 -25.90
C LYS A 38 19.86 7.50 -27.08
N SER A 39 19.59 6.37 -27.72
CA SER A 39 18.62 6.31 -28.81
C SER A 39 17.27 6.81 -28.29
N PRO A 40 16.63 7.79 -28.94
CA PRO A 40 15.33 8.29 -28.50
C PRO A 40 14.32 7.14 -28.49
N MET A 41 13.62 6.98 -27.37
CA MET A 41 12.62 5.92 -27.21
C MET A 41 11.54 6.07 -28.30
N ASN A 42 11.23 4.96 -28.99
CA ASN A 42 10.19 4.94 -30.02
C ASN A 42 8.86 5.45 -29.42
N LYS A 43 8.19 6.39 -30.11
CA LYS A 43 6.97 7.07 -29.64
C LYS A 43 5.89 6.08 -29.16
N LYS A 44 5.77 4.92 -29.82
CA LYS A 44 4.84 3.83 -29.43
C LYS A 44 5.17 3.23 -28.05
N LYS A 45 6.46 3.03 -27.77
CA LYS A 45 6.95 2.49 -26.49
C LYS A 45 6.75 3.50 -25.36
N LYS A 46 6.92 4.80 -25.64
CA LYS A 46 6.63 5.87 -24.68
C LYS A 46 5.15 5.92 -24.29
N VAL A 47 4.25 5.84 -25.27
CA VAL A 47 2.79 5.80 -25.00
C VAL A 47 2.39 4.55 -24.22
N SER A 48 2.89 3.37 -24.61
CA SER A 48 2.62 2.12 -23.88
C SER A 48 3.09 2.18 -22.42
N MET A 49 4.25 2.78 -22.15
CA MET A 49 4.77 2.93 -20.79
C MET A 49 3.93 3.88 -19.94
N VAL A 50 3.38 4.95 -20.53
CA VAL A 50 2.46 5.86 -19.86
C VAL A 50 1.15 5.15 -19.51
N ILE A 51 0.58 4.41 -20.46
CA ILE A 51 -0.66 3.64 -20.23
C ILE A 51 -0.43 2.59 -19.13
N ALA A 52 0.69 1.86 -19.19
CA ALA A 52 1.05 0.89 -18.15
C ALA A 52 1.21 1.57 -16.78
N GLY A 53 1.83 2.75 -16.73
CA GLY A 53 1.94 3.55 -15.51
C GLY A 53 0.59 3.93 -14.92
N ILE A 54 -0.34 4.42 -15.75
CA ILE A 54 -1.70 4.77 -15.32
C ILE A 54 -2.45 3.54 -14.79
N LEU A 55 -2.34 2.40 -15.48
CA LEU A 55 -2.97 1.15 -15.03
C LEU A 55 -2.44 0.71 -13.67
N VAL A 56 -1.13 0.76 -13.45
CA VAL A 56 -0.52 0.40 -12.16
C VAL A 56 -0.99 1.33 -11.05
N VAL A 57 -0.99 2.64 -11.28
CA VAL A 57 -1.48 3.63 -10.29
C VAL A 57 -2.97 3.42 -10.01
N GLY A 58 -3.77 3.11 -11.03
CA GLY A 58 -5.19 2.79 -10.89
C GLY A 58 -5.40 1.56 -10.01
N LEU A 59 -4.68 0.45 -10.29
CA LEU A 59 -4.77 -0.78 -9.50
C LEU A 59 -4.37 -0.57 -8.04
N ILE A 60 -3.28 0.17 -7.78
CA ILE A 60 -2.85 0.48 -6.40
C ILE A 60 -3.92 1.31 -5.68
N SER A 61 -4.44 2.35 -6.34
CA SER A 61 -5.45 3.24 -5.75
C SER A 61 -6.73 2.47 -5.44
N THR A 62 -7.21 1.62 -6.37
CA THR A 62 -8.36 0.75 -6.14
C THR A 62 -8.11 -0.20 -4.97
N HIS A 63 -6.95 -0.86 -4.90
CA HIS A 63 -6.63 -1.75 -3.79
C HIS A 63 -6.65 -1.04 -2.43
N MET A 64 -6.10 0.18 -2.35
CA MET A 64 -6.11 0.97 -1.11
C MET A 64 -7.53 1.38 -0.69
N ILE A 65 -8.37 1.79 -1.64
CA ILE A 65 -9.76 2.15 -1.34
C ILE A 65 -10.55 0.92 -0.89
N LEU A 66 -10.38 -0.22 -1.58
CA LEU A 66 -11.09 -1.45 -1.28
C LEU A 66 -10.71 -1.96 0.12
N SER A 67 -9.41 -2.08 0.41
CA SER A 67 -8.94 -2.48 1.74
C SER A 67 -9.40 -1.54 2.85
N SER A 68 -9.54 -0.25 2.56
CA SER A 68 -10.04 0.75 3.51
C SER A 68 -11.55 0.65 3.77
N ILE A 69 -12.35 0.18 2.82
CA ILE A 69 -13.81 0.03 2.97
C ILE A 69 -14.14 -1.32 3.62
N TYR A 70 -13.40 -2.38 3.27
CA TYR A 70 -13.60 -3.72 3.81
C TYR A 70 -12.79 -4.00 5.08
N ASP A 71 -12.36 -2.96 5.80
CA ASP A 71 -11.69 -3.12 7.08
C ASP A 71 -12.74 -3.35 8.18
N PRO A 72 -12.88 -4.58 8.71
CA PRO A 72 -13.87 -4.88 9.75
C PRO A 72 -13.69 -4.03 11.01
N MET A 73 -12.47 -3.55 11.28
CA MET A 73 -12.22 -2.67 12.43
C MET A 73 -12.94 -1.34 12.28
N LYS A 74 -13.05 -0.81 11.06
CA LYS A 74 -13.81 0.43 10.83
C LYS A 74 -15.30 0.25 11.04
N ASN A 75 -15.85 -0.89 10.66
CA ASN A 75 -17.26 -1.19 10.93
C ASN A 75 -17.52 -1.21 12.45
N ILE A 76 -16.65 -1.87 13.22
CA ILE A 76 -16.76 -1.88 14.69
C ILE A 76 -16.67 -0.46 15.27
N GLN A 77 -15.75 0.38 14.77
CA GLN A 77 -15.63 1.78 15.20
C GLN A 77 -16.86 2.63 14.86
N SER A 78 -17.44 2.42 13.67
CA SER A 78 -18.68 3.08 13.27
C SER A 78 -19.85 2.66 14.15
N MET A 79 -19.99 1.36 14.44
CA MET A 79 -21.00 0.84 15.35
C MET A 79 -20.85 1.44 16.76
N ASP A 80 -19.62 1.56 17.27
CA ASP A 80 -19.32 2.17 18.56
C ASP A 80 -19.66 3.67 18.61
N SER A 81 -19.35 4.38 17.54
CA SER A 81 -19.72 5.79 17.38
C SER A 81 -21.23 5.97 17.32
N ALA A 82 -21.94 5.08 16.62
CA ALA A 82 -23.39 5.08 16.54
C ALA A 82 -24.05 4.78 17.89
N MET A 83 -23.53 3.81 18.65
CA MET A 83 -23.98 3.50 20.01
C MET A 83 -23.81 4.69 20.96
N SER A 84 -22.63 5.31 20.96
CA SER A 84 -22.32 6.49 21.76
C SER A 84 -23.17 7.70 21.37
N GLY A 85 -23.40 7.88 20.06
CA GLY A 85 -24.22 8.95 19.50
C GLY A 85 -25.73 8.68 19.54
N ASN A 86 -26.17 7.53 20.05
CA ASN A 86 -27.57 7.10 20.06
C ASN A 86 -28.22 7.09 18.65
N SER A 87 -27.42 6.73 17.63
CA SER A 87 -27.86 6.60 16.25
C SER A 87 -28.27 5.15 15.98
N GLU A 88 -29.57 4.89 15.99
CA GLU A 88 -30.14 3.58 15.67
C GLU A 88 -29.81 3.18 14.23
N GLU A 89 -30.19 4.01 13.26
CA GLU A 89 -29.94 3.77 11.83
C GLU A 89 -28.45 3.53 11.54
N GLY A 90 -27.57 4.35 12.12
CA GLY A 90 -26.13 4.23 11.92
C GLY A 90 -25.54 2.96 12.52
N PHE A 91 -26.15 2.38 13.56
CA PHE A 91 -25.72 1.10 14.10
C PHE A 91 -26.24 -0.07 13.25
N LEU A 92 -27.51 0.01 12.84
CA LEU A 92 -28.20 -1.05 12.11
C LEU A 92 -27.71 -1.19 10.67
N GLU A 93 -27.10 -0.15 10.07
CA GLU A 93 -26.45 -0.23 8.76
C GLU A 93 -25.41 -1.36 8.67
N TYR A 94 -24.80 -1.75 9.79
CA TYR A 94 -23.78 -2.78 9.87
C TYR A 94 -24.32 -4.16 10.27
N ILE A 95 -25.64 -4.29 10.45
CA ILE A 95 -26.28 -5.54 10.87
C ILE A 95 -27.21 -6.04 9.77
N THR A 96 -27.10 -7.33 9.48
CA THR A 96 -28.05 -8.02 8.59
C THR A 96 -29.03 -8.82 9.42
N PHE A 97 -30.32 -8.59 9.20
CA PHE A 97 -31.39 -9.35 9.82
C PHE A 97 -31.89 -10.46 8.89
N ASP A 98 -32.28 -11.59 9.48
CA ASP A 98 -33.03 -12.61 8.76
C ASP A 98 -34.39 -12.04 8.35
N LYS A 99 -34.80 -12.29 7.10
CA LYS A 99 -36.04 -11.79 6.51
C LYS A 99 -37.29 -12.33 7.22
N ASP A 100 -37.15 -13.49 7.85
CA ASP A 100 -38.24 -14.13 8.59
C ASP A 100 -38.28 -13.69 10.08
N SER A 101 -37.38 -12.81 10.51
CA SER A 101 -37.32 -12.32 11.88
C SER A 101 -38.39 -11.24 12.13
N LEU A 102 -39.27 -11.48 13.11
CA LEU A 102 -40.20 -10.47 13.63
C LEU A 102 -39.47 -9.56 14.62
N LEU A 103 -38.51 -8.78 14.11
CA LEU A 103 -37.67 -7.92 14.93
C LEU A 103 -38.05 -6.46 14.77
N ASP A 104 -38.31 -5.80 15.89
CA ASP A 104 -38.42 -4.35 15.95
C ASP A 104 -37.02 -3.77 16.13
N GLU A 105 -36.53 -3.12 15.07
CA GLU A 105 -35.18 -2.54 14.97
C GLU A 105 -34.83 -1.63 16.16
N LYS A 106 -35.79 -0.82 16.59
CA LYS A 106 -35.63 0.12 17.69
C LYS A 106 -35.54 -0.57 19.04
N GLN A 107 -36.38 -1.58 19.27
CA GLN A 107 -36.28 -2.40 20.47
C GLN A 107 -34.97 -3.18 20.50
N TYR A 108 -34.51 -3.68 19.36
CA TYR A 108 -33.23 -4.36 19.26
C TYR A 108 -32.05 -3.45 19.58
N PHE A 109 -31.99 -2.26 18.96
CA PHE A 109 -30.96 -1.27 19.27
C PHE A 109 -30.95 -0.92 20.77
N SER A 110 -32.13 -0.66 21.34
CA SER A 110 -32.28 -0.36 22.76
C SER A 110 -31.81 -1.52 23.64
N TYR A 111 -32.13 -2.76 23.26
CA TYR A 111 -31.70 -3.97 23.95
C TYR A 111 -30.17 -4.09 23.99
N ILE A 112 -29.51 -3.97 22.84
CA ILE A 112 -28.04 -4.01 22.76
C ILE A 112 -27.41 -2.94 23.63
N LYS A 113 -27.93 -1.71 23.58
CA LYS A 113 -27.44 -0.59 24.39
C LYS A 113 -27.53 -0.88 25.90
N THR A 114 -28.55 -1.61 26.34
CA THR A 114 -28.72 -1.97 27.75
C THR A 114 -27.88 -3.16 28.23
N LEU A 115 -27.41 -4.00 27.30
CA LEU A 115 -26.75 -5.27 27.61
C LEU A 115 -25.24 -5.20 27.76
N ASP A 116 -24.70 -4.00 27.85
CA ASP A 116 -23.27 -3.69 27.84
C ASP A 116 -22.63 -3.89 26.46
N TRP A 117 -22.77 -2.87 25.63
CA TRP A 117 -22.15 -2.81 24.30
C TRP A 117 -20.62 -2.96 24.35
N GLU A 118 -19.98 -2.55 25.44
CA GLU A 118 -18.52 -2.60 25.59
C GLU A 118 -18.01 -4.05 25.51
N ASP A 119 -18.63 -4.96 26.26
CA ASP A 119 -18.30 -6.40 26.26
C ASP A 119 -18.51 -7.04 24.88
N MET A 120 -19.59 -6.64 24.19
CA MET A 120 -19.87 -7.13 22.84
C MET A 120 -18.86 -6.61 21.82
N ARG A 121 -18.46 -5.34 21.94
CA ARG A 121 -17.43 -4.72 21.09
C ARG A 121 -16.08 -5.41 21.28
N GLU A 122 -15.68 -5.71 22.52
CA GLU A 122 -14.44 -6.43 22.78
C GLU A 122 -14.43 -7.82 22.14
N GLN A 123 -15.56 -8.54 22.21
CA GLN A 123 -15.72 -9.82 21.52
C GLN A 123 -15.61 -9.66 19.99
N LEU A 124 -16.26 -8.64 19.41
CA LEU A 124 -16.15 -8.34 17.98
C LEU A 124 -14.70 -8.06 17.55
N VAL A 125 -13.96 -7.28 18.33
CA VAL A 125 -12.54 -6.98 18.08
C VAL A 125 -11.70 -8.26 18.16
N SER A 126 -11.93 -9.08 19.19
CA SER A 126 -11.23 -10.36 19.37
C SER A 126 -11.47 -11.32 18.21
N ILE A 127 -12.75 -11.51 17.83
CA ILE A 127 -13.15 -12.35 16.70
C ILE A 127 -12.52 -11.84 15.39
N THR A 128 -12.52 -10.53 15.18
CA THR A 128 -11.97 -9.90 13.97
C THR A 128 -10.46 -10.10 13.86
N ASN A 129 -9.74 -9.99 14.97
CA ASN A 129 -8.28 -10.17 15.00
C ASN A 129 -7.85 -11.64 15.04
N SER A 130 -8.77 -12.56 15.29
CA SER A 130 -8.47 -14.00 15.33
C SER A 130 -8.34 -14.61 13.93
N ASP A 131 -7.51 -15.65 13.80
CA ASP A 131 -7.38 -16.46 12.57
C ASP A 131 -8.48 -17.53 12.44
N LEU A 132 -9.62 -17.35 13.12
CA LEU A 132 -10.70 -18.32 13.11
C LEU A 132 -11.29 -18.47 11.70
N LYS A 133 -11.37 -19.74 11.24
CA LYS A 133 -11.86 -20.12 9.90
C LYS A 133 -13.37 -20.36 9.84
N PHE A 134 -14.08 -20.20 10.96
CA PHE A 134 -15.50 -20.52 11.09
C PHE A 134 -16.26 -19.32 11.64
N ASP A 135 -17.58 -19.35 11.43
CA ASP A 135 -18.51 -18.39 12.02
C ASP A 135 -18.32 -18.34 13.54
N ALA A 136 -18.20 -17.12 14.06
CA ALA A 136 -18.05 -16.86 15.48
C ALA A 136 -19.26 -16.10 16.00
N PHE A 137 -19.56 -16.29 17.29
CA PHE A 137 -20.73 -15.70 17.92
C PHE A 137 -20.27 -14.72 19.00
N VAL A 138 -20.89 -13.55 18.99
CA VAL A 138 -20.83 -12.60 20.11
C VAL A 138 -21.96 -12.95 21.05
N LYS A 139 -21.63 -13.10 22.33
CA LYS A 139 -22.56 -13.53 23.37
C LYS A 139 -22.84 -12.41 24.35
N ASP A 140 -24.04 -12.39 24.91
CA ASP A 140 -24.36 -11.53 26.05
C ASP A 140 -23.72 -12.07 27.34
N GLN A 141 -23.80 -11.28 28.42
CA GLN A 141 -23.37 -11.66 29.77
C GLN A 141 -24.02 -12.94 30.34
N ARG A 142 -25.12 -13.43 29.74
CA ARG A 142 -25.80 -14.69 30.11
C ARG A 142 -25.39 -15.85 29.21
N GLY A 143 -24.53 -15.62 28.22
CA GLY A 143 -24.03 -16.61 27.26
C GLY A 143 -24.94 -16.84 26.05
N HIS A 144 -25.99 -16.04 25.88
CA HIS A 144 -26.88 -16.13 24.72
C HIS A 144 -26.23 -15.49 23.50
N ASP A 145 -26.42 -16.10 22.33
CA ASP A 145 -25.91 -15.56 21.07
C ASP A 145 -26.68 -14.30 20.69
N VAL A 146 -25.94 -13.22 20.44
CA VAL A 146 -26.49 -11.90 20.06
C VAL A 146 -26.16 -11.61 18.60
N PHE A 147 -24.89 -11.77 18.22
CA PHE A 147 -24.46 -11.62 16.84
C PHE A 147 -23.80 -12.90 16.35
N LYS A 148 -24.06 -13.22 15.08
CA LYS A 148 -23.23 -14.12 14.30
C LYS A 148 -22.31 -13.27 13.42
N VAL A 149 -21.00 -13.45 13.54
CA VAL A 149 -20.00 -12.77 12.73
C VAL A 149 -19.72 -13.63 11.50
N GLU A 150 -20.20 -13.19 10.34
CA GLU A 150 -19.96 -13.87 9.07
C GLU A 150 -18.72 -13.29 8.38
N ARG A 151 -17.77 -14.16 7.98
CA ARG A 151 -16.65 -13.76 7.13
C ARG A 151 -16.97 -14.04 5.67
N HIS A 152 -17.28 -13.00 4.90
CA HIS A 152 -17.32 -13.13 3.45
C HIS A 152 -15.89 -13.26 2.91
N SER A 153 -15.53 -14.45 2.45
CA SER A 153 -14.29 -14.65 1.69
C SER A 153 -14.44 -13.95 0.33
N ILE A 154 -13.83 -12.78 0.21
CA ILE A 154 -13.68 -12.09 -1.06
C ILE A 154 -12.48 -12.74 -1.74
N LEU A 155 -12.74 -13.69 -2.64
CA LEU A 155 -11.81 -14.47 -3.48
C LEU A 155 -11.63 -15.92 -3.03
N GLY A 156 -11.96 -16.85 -3.95
CA GLY A 156 -11.68 -18.27 -3.86
C GLY A 156 -10.18 -18.59 -3.90
N LEU A 157 -9.45 -18.14 -2.89
CA LEU A 157 -8.12 -18.60 -2.53
C LEU A 157 -8.26 -19.34 -1.19
N LEU A 158 -8.64 -20.61 -1.31
CA LEU A 158 -8.32 -21.66 -0.36
C LEU A 158 -6.80 -21.88 -0.35
#